data_AF-A0A3N4LVY7-F1
#
_entry.id   AF-A0A3N4LVY7-F1
#
_cell.length_a   1.000
_cell.length_b   1.000
_cell.length_c   1.000
_cell.angle_alpha   90.00
_cell.angle_beta   90.00
_cell.angle_gamma   90.00
#
_symmetry.space_group_name_H-M   'P 1'
#
loop_
_entity.id
_entity.type
_entity.pdbx_description
1 polymer ?
#
loop_
_entity_poly.entity_id
_entity_poly.type
_entity_poly.pdbx_seq_one_letter_code
_entity_poly.pdbx_strand_id
1 'polypeptide(L)'
;MSTAAEGCYLEIIGNLSRSNHIVEELEQLVSGNKQGYPKVVDLIHALQELHVIESKKLQELNRLSEVDYGQGAEMFETVKETLWKLHGVILQYKERFNLLDHQ
;
A
#
# COMPACT_ATOMS: atom_id res chain seq x y z
N MET A 1 1.18 3.92 28.98
CA MET A 1 0.63 3.07 27.90
C MET A 1 1.02 3.72 26.58
N SER A 2 1.59 2.95 25.65
CA SER A 2 2.44 3.43 24.54
C SER A 2 1.65 4.14 23.42
N THR A 3 1.49 5.45 23.53
CA THR A 3 0.82 6.32 22.54
C THR A 3 1.52 6.38 21.18
N ALA A 4 2.81 6.05 21.12
CA ALA A 4 3.61 6.09 19.90
C ALA A 4 3.34 4.90 18.96
N ALA A 5 3.19 3.69 19.52
CA ALA A 5 2.87 2.49 18.72
C ALA A 5 1.45 2.57 18.15
N GLU A 6 0.50 3.05 18.94
CA GLU A 6 -0.88 3.29 18.51
C GLU A 6 -0.96 4.36 17.42
N GLY A 7 -0.23 5.48 17.56
CA GLY A 7 -0.13 6.52 16.53
C GLY A 7 0.45 6.00 15.22
N CYS A 8 1.55 5.23 15.30
CA CYS A 8 2.17 4.60 14.13
C CYS A 8 1.20 3.65 13.42
N TYR A 9 0.45 2.86 14.19
CA TYR A 9 -0.56 1.94 13.66
C TYR A 9 -1.72 2.65 12.94
N LEU A 10 -2.28 3.70 13.55
CA LEU A 10 -3.38 4.47 12.93
C LEU A 10 -2.95 5.12 11.61
N GLU A 11 -1.72 5.60 11.55
CA GLU A 11 -1.17 6.16 10.31
C GLU A 11 -0.96 5.10 9.22
N ILE A 12 -0.58 3.88 9.58
CA ILE A 12 -0.47 2.76 8.64
C ILE A 12 -1.85 2.39 8.09
N ILE A 13 -2.89 2.27 8.94
CA ILE A 13 -4.26 2.03 8.46
C ILE A 13 -4.72 3.14 7.51
N GLY A 14 -4.45 4.40 7.86
CA GLY A 14 -4.83 5.55 7.03
C GLY A 14 -4.20 5.49 5.64
N ASN A 15 -2.92 5.09 5.55
CA ASN A 15 -2.24 4.91 4.27
C ASN A 15 -2.80 3.71 3.50
N LEU A 16 -3.00 2.56 4.16
CA LEU A 16 -3.55 1.35 3.52
C LEU A 16 -4.94 1.60 2.93
N SER A 17 -5.78 2.38 3.62
CA SER A 17 -7.09 2.79 3.12
C SER A 17 -6.98 3.63 1.83
N ARG A 18 -6.01 4.57 1.77
CA ARG A 18 -5.73 5.35 0.55
C ARG A 18 -5.21 4.46 -0.58
N SER A 19 -4.30 3.53 -0.25
CA SER A 19 -3.74 2.58 -1.20
C SER A 19 -4.84 1.71 -1.81
N ASN A 20 -5.78 1.19 -1.02
CA ASN A 20 -6.95 0.45 -1.51
C ASN A 20 -7.82 1.30 -2.44
N HIS A 21 -8.09 2.55 -2.08
CA HIS A 21 -8.89 3.45 -2.93
C HIS A 21 -8.24 3.68 -4.31
N ILE A 22 -6.92 3.82 -4.36
CA ILE A 22 -6.20 3.96 -5.63
C ILE A 22 -6.29 2.68 -6.46
N VAL A 23 -6.20 1.50 -5.84
CA VAL A 23 -6.38 0.22 -6.53
C VAL A 23 -7.79 0.11 -7.14
N GLU A 24 -8.83 0.47 -6.39
CA GLU A 24 -10.20 0.51 -6.90
C GLU A 24 -10.34 1.46 -8.10
N GLU A 25 -9.71 2.64 -8.03
CA GLU A 25 -9.72 3.61 -9.13
C GLU A 25 -8.99 3.07 -10.38
N LEU A 26 -7.86 2.38 -10.19
CA LEU A 26 -7.15 1.70 -11.27
C LEU A 26 -8.00 0.62 -11.94
N GLU A 27 -8.70 -0.21 -11.16
CA GLU A 27 -9.59 -1.26 -11.68
C GLU A 27 -10.75 -0.67 -12.49
N GLN A 28 -11.32 0.44 -12.04
CA GLN A 28 -12.36 1.16 -12.78
C GLN A 28 -11.84 1.74 -14.09
N LEU A 29 -10.63 2.32 -14.09
CA LEU A 29 -10.03 2.90 -15.30
C LEU A 29 -9.67 1.82 -16.33
N VAL A 30 -9.21 0.66 -15.88
CA VAL A 30 -8.84 -0.47 -16.73
C VAL A 30 -10.08 -1.18 -17.28
N SER A 31 -11.15 -1.32 -16.50
CA SER A 31 -12.41 -1.92 -16.95
C SER A 31 -13.26 -1.01 -17.84
N GLY A 32 -13.16 0.32 -17.68
CA GLY A 32 -13.93 1.32 -18.41
C GLY A 32 -13.48 1.61 -19.84
N ASN A 33 -12.35 1.05 -20.30
CA ASN A 33 -11.80 1.13 -21.65
C ASN A 33 -12.00 2.49 -22.34
N LYS A 34 -11.30 3.55 -21.89
CA LYS A 34 -11.05 4.79 -22.67
C LYS A 34 -10.10 5.77 -21.95
N GLN A 35 -8.98 6.07 -22.60
CA GLN A 35 -8.20 7.32 -22.48
C GLN A 35 -7.83 7.83 -21.07
N GLY A 36 -7.31 6.94 -20.22
CA GLY A 36 -6.84 7.29 -18.86
C GLY A 36 -5.32 7.18 -18.64
N TYR A 37 -4.51 6.94 -19.68
CA TYR A 37 -3.09 6.55 -19.52
C TYR A 37 -2.27 7.46 -18.58
N PRO A 38 -2.34 8.80 -18.69
CA PRO A 38 -1.63 9.68 -17.75
C PRO A 38 -2.11 9.51 -16.31
N LYS A 39 -3.44 9.42 -16.13
CA LYS A 39 -4.07 9.23 -14.82
C LYS A 39 -3.69 7.89 -14.19
N VAL A 40 -3.55 6.84 -15.00
CA VAL A 40 -3.10 5.54 -14.49
C VAL A 40 -1.63 5.57 -14.07
N VAL A 41 -0.75 6.20 -14.86
CA VAL A 41 0.66 6.38 -14.48
C VAL A 41 0.77 7.16 -13.16
N ASP A 42 -0.02 8.23 -13.00
CA ASP A 42 -0.08 9.03 -11.77
C ASP A 42 -0.53 8.19 -10.56
N LEU A 43 -1.57 7.37 -10.72
CA LEU A 43 -2.08 6.48 -9.67
C LEU A 43 -1.07 5.38 -9.30
N ILE A 44 -0.32 4.84 -10.26
CA ILE A 44 0.74 3.85 -9.99
C ILE A 44 1.90 4.50 -9.22
N HIS A 45 2.31 5.71 -9.59
CA HIS A 45 3.33 6.44 -8.82
C HIS A 45 2.85 6.72 -7.39
N ALA A 46 1.60 7.16 -7.22
CA ALA A 46 1.02 7.38 -5.90
C ALA A 46 1.02 6.09 -5.05
N LEU A 47 0.69 4.94 -5.64
CA LEU A 47 0.78 3.64 -4.97
C LEU A 47 2.21 3.25 -4.60
N GLN A 48 3.19 3.53 -5.46
CA GLN A 48 4.61 3.24 -5.16
C GLN A 48 5.11 4.10 -3.99
N GLU A 49 4.76 5.39 -3.96
CA GLU A 49 5.12 6.28 -2.86
C GLU A 49 4.49 5.82 -1.55
N LEU A 50 3.20 5.47 -1.55
CA LEU A 50 2.51 4.94 -0.38
C LEU A 50 3.15 3.64 0.11
N HIS A 51 3.46 2.71 -0.79
CA HIS A 51 4.14 1.46 -0.44
C HIS A 51 5.50 1.70 0.24
N VAL A 52 6.28 2.69 -0.21
CA VAL A 52 7.56 3.06 0.42
C VAL A 52 7.33 3.63 1.82
N ILE A 53 6.34 4.52 1.98
CA ILE A 53 5.99 5.10 3.29
C ILE A 53 5.54 4.00 4.26
N GLU A 54 4.62 3.15 3.82
CA GLU A 54 4.07 2.06 4.62
C GLU A 54 5.15 1.04 5.02
N SER A 55 6.07 0.71 4.11
CA SER A 55 7.20 -0.18 4.42
C SER A 55 8.10 0.38 5.53
N LYS A 56 8.38 1.68 5.50
CA LYS A 56 9.16 2.35 6.56
C LYS A 56 8.40 2.37 7.88
N LYS A 57 7.10 2.65 7.85
CA LYS A 57 6.26 2.63 9.06
C LYS A 57 6.11 1.25 9.64
N LEU A 58 6.05 0.21 8.80
CA LEU A 58 6.04 -1.18 9.27
C LEU A 58 7.35 -1.53 10.00
N GLN A 59 8.51 -1.09 9.48
CA GLN A 59 9.79 -1.26 10.17
C GLN A 59 9.81 -0.53 11.52
N GLU A 60 9.27 0.68 11.57
CA GLU A 60 9.15 1.46 12.80
C GLU A 60 8.20 0.78 13.82
N LEU A 61 7.06 0.27 13.35
CA LEU A 61 6.11 -0.47 14.17
C LEU A 61 6.74 -1.76 14.72
N ASN A 62 7.52 -2.49 13.90
CA ASN A 62 8.24 -3.69 14.35
C ASN A 62 9.25 -3.36 15.46
N ARG A 63 9.99 -2.26 15.30
CA ARG A 63 10.93 -1.76 16.32
C ARG A 63 10.22 -1.39 17.62
N LEU A 64 8.99 -0.87 17.53
CA LEU A 64 8.17 -0.49 18.69
C LEU A 64 7.49 -1.69 19.35
N SER A 65 7.16 -2.75 18.61
CA SER A 65 6.49 -3.95 19.11
C SER A 65 7.43 -4.98 19.74
N GLU A 66 8.71 -5.01 19.37
CA GLU A 66 9.75 -5.81 20.06
C GLU A 66 9.89 -5.46 21.55
N VAL A 67 9.33 -4.32 21.98
CA VAL A 67 9.36 -3.83 23.37
C VAL A 67 8.07 -4.18 24.14
N ASP A 68 6.98 -4.59 23.48
CA ASP A 68 5.66 -4.82 24.09
C ASP A 68 4.97 -6.04 23.42
N TYR A 69 5.29 -7.25 23.91
CA TYR A 69 4.75 -8.52 23.39
C TYR A 69 3.27 -8.70 23.79
N GLY A 70 2.35 -8.26 22.94
CA GLY A 70 0.90 -8.41 23.13
C GLY A 70 0.10 -8.21 21.84
N GLN A 71 -1.12 -7.63 21.95
CA GLN A 71 -2.07 -7.35 20.85
C GLN A 71 -1.45 -6.76 19.56
N GLY A 72 -0.28 -6.10 19.66
CA GLY A 72 0.45 -5.58 18.51
C GLY A 72 0.91 -6.65 17.50
N ALA A 73 1.12 -7.90 17.90
CA ALA A 73 1.62 -8.95 17.00
C ALA A 73 0.60 -9.37 15.92
N GLU A 74 -0.67 -9.55 16.29
CA GLU A 74 -1.73 -9.93 15.33
C GLU A 74 -2.08 -8.77 14.38
N MET A 75 -2.09 -7.55 14.92
CA MET A 75 -2.27 -6.32 14.14
C MET A 75 -1.11 -6.14 13.15
N PHE A 76 0.12 -6.46 13.56
CA PHE A 76 1.32 -6.39 12.72
C PHE A 76 1.29 -7.38 11.56
N GLU A 77 0.86 -8.62 11.79
CA GLU A 77 0.71 -9.61 10.71
C GLU A 77 -0.38 -9.20 9.70
N THR A 78 -1.50 -8.65 10.17
CA THR A 78 -2.55 -8.12 9.27
C THR A 78 -2.03 -6.99 8.37
N VAL A 79 -1.24 -6.07 8.94
CA VAL A 79 -0.63 -4.98 8.17
C VAL A 79 0.36 -5.55 7.15
N LYS A 80 1.23 -6.48 7.54
CA LYS A 80 2.18 -7.13 6.62
C LYS A 80 1.47 -7.78 5.43
N GLU A 81 0.43 -8.56 5.69
CA GLU A 81 -0.34 -9.22 4.62
C GLU A 81 -0.93 -8.22 3.65
N THR A 82 -1.47 -7.10 4.16
CA THR A 82 -2.06 -6.06 3.32
C THR A 82 -1.01 -5.39 2.44
N LEU A 83 0.16 -5.08 2.99
CA LEU A 83 1.28 -4.52 2.23
C LEU A 83 1.80 -5.48 1.16
N TRP A 84 1.83 -6.77 1.45
CA TRP A 84 2.22 -7.78 0.48
C TRP A 84 1.22 -7.90 -0.67
N LYS A 85 -0.08 -7.84 -0.38
CA LYS A 85 -1.11 -7.78 -1.42
C LYS A 85 -0.95 -6.52 -2.27
N LEU A 86 -0.74 -5.36 -1.64
CA LEU A 86 -0.52 -4.10 -2.35
C LEU A 86 0.70 -4.16 -3.26
N HIS A 87 1.81 -4.72 -2.76
CA HIS A 87 3.02 -4.92 -3.55
C HIS A 87 2.76 -5.76 -4.81
N GLY A 88 2.03 -6.87 -4.65
CA GLY A 88 1.63 -7.72 -5.79
C GLY A 88 0.80 -6.97 -6.82
N VAL A 89 -0.15 -6.14 -6.38
CA VAL A 89 -0.98 -5.30 -7.27
C VAL A 89 -0.12 -4.29 -8.05
N ILE A 90 0.82 -3.61 -7.37
CA ILE A 90 1.73 -2.67 -8.02
C ILE A 90 2.57 -3.37 -9.10
N LEU A 91 3.09 -4.56 -8.82
CA LEU A 91 3.86 -5.34 -9.79
C LEU A 91 3.02 -5.74 -11.00
N GLN A 92 1.81 -6.25 -10.79
CA GLN A 92 0.90 -6.65 -11.88
C GLN A 92 0.56 -5.47 -12.79
N TYR A 93 0.28 -4.30 -12.22
CA TYR A 93 0.04 -3.12 -13.02
C TYR A 93 1.30 -2.70 -13.77
N LYS A 94 2.47 -2.65 -13.12
CA LYS A 94 3.74 -2.33 -13.78
C LYS A 94 4.05 -3.24 -14.97
N GLU A 95 3.84 -4.55 -14.84
CA GLU A 95 4.01 -5.52 -15.93
C GLU A 95 3.02 -5.28 -17.07
N ARG A 96 1.73 -5.08 -16.75
CA ARG A 96 0.71 -4.73 -17.76
C ARG A 96 1.04 -3.44 -18.50
N PHE A 97 1.62 -2.45 -17.82
CA PHE A 97 2.03 -1.19 -18.45
C PHE A 97 3.26 -1.33 -19.32
N ASN A 98 4.30 -2.05 -18.87
CA ASN A 98 5.46 -2.34 -19.71
C ASN A 98 5.07 -3.07 -21.01
N LEU A 99 4.02 -3.90 -20.98
CA LEU A 99 3.50 -4.57 -22.17
C LEU A 99 2.73 -3.62 -23.12
N LEU A 100 2.17 -2.53 -22.61
CA LEU A 100 1.46 -1.51 -23.39
C LEU A 100 2.40 -0.45 -23.97
N ASP A 101 3.50 -0.13 -23.29
CA ASP A 101 4.52 0.85 -23.72
C ASP A 101 5.46 0.30 -24.83
N HIS A 102 5.38 -1.01 -25.11
CA HIS A 102 6.16 -1.70 -26.13
C HIS A 102 5.35 -2.12 -27.38
N GLN A 103 4.11 -1.61 -27.52
CA GLN A 103 3.30 -1.70 -28.75
C GLN A 103 3.28 -0.38 -29.50
#